data_AF-A0A1I1NBT3-F1
#
_entry.id   AF-A0A1I1NBT3-F1
#
_cell.length_a   1.000
_cell.length_b   1.000
_cell.length_c   1.000
_cell.angle_alpha   90.00
_cell.angle_beta   90.00
_cell.angle_gamma   90.00
#
_symmetry.space_group_name_H-M   'P 1'
#
loop_
_entity.id
_entity.type
_entity.pdbx_description
1 polymer ?
#
loop_
_entity_poly.entity_id
_entity_poly.type
_entity_poly.pdbx_seq_one_letter_code
_entity_poly.pdbx_strand_id
1 'polypeptide(L)'
;MKKPNQLPKMYCNLFGHDYQVTKRVTYHVKEYTCRHCKTQLTTNSNGSLTKLTPKFKEINAILERIHNSRTQRLKNKNLSSSIY
;
A
#
# COMPACT_ATOMS: atom_id res chain seq x y z
N MET A 1 10.57 -25.35 12.01
CA MET A 1 9.71 -24.31 12.67
C MET A 1 10.59 -23.10 12.98
N LYS A 2 10.41 -21.95 12.32
CA LYS A 2 11.26 -20.75 12.55
C LYS A 2 10.71 -19.97 13.77
N LYS A 3 11.51 -19.84 14.84
CA LYS A 3 11.19 -19.05 16.04
C LYS A 3 10.88 -17.59 15.63
N PRO A 4 9.83 -16.95 16.16
CA PRO A 4 9.61 -15.53 15.94
C PRO A 4 10.68 -14.77 16.72
N ASN A 5 11.65 -14.20 16.01
CA ASN A 5 12.67 -13.33 16.62
C ASN A 5 11.94 -12.19 17.34
N GLN A 6 12.08 -12.12 18.66
CA GLN A 6 11.46 -11.09 19.51
C GLN A 6 12.25 -9.76 19.51
N LEU A 7 13.52 -9.80 19.09
CA LEU A 7 14.42 -8.64 18.95
C LEU A 7 13.91 -7.49 18.05
N PRO A 8 13.25 -7.74 16.89
CA PRO A 8 12.80 -6.69 15.98
C PRO A 8 11.67 -5.82 16.55
N LYS A 9 10.87 -6.35 17.50
CA LYS A 9 9.81 -5.59 18.17
C LYS A 9 10.39 -4.54 19.12
N MET A 10 11.42 -4.89 19.88
CA MET A 10 12.07 -3.96 20.81
C MET A 10 12.76 -2.81 20.07
N TYR A 11 13.41 -3.11 18.94
CA TYR A 11 14.01 -2.08 18.07
C TYR A 11 12.97 -1.04 17.61
N CYS A 12 11.79 -1.47 17.17
CA CYS A 12 10.75 -0.54 16.74
C CYS A 12 10.22 0.34 17.88
N ASN A 13 10.17 -0.19 19.10
CA ASN A 13 9.70 0.56 20.26
C ASN A 13 10.70 1.64 20.71
N LEU A 14 12.01 1.42 20.51
CA LEU A 14 13.05 2.40 20.88
C LEU A 14 13.37 3.39 19.76
N PHE A 15 13.44 2.92 18.51
CA PHE A 15 13.91 3.73 17.37
C PHE A 15 12.80 4.16 16.42
N GLY A 16 11.57 3.70 16.63
CA GLY A 16 10.46 3.91 15.72
C GLY A 16 10.39 2.87 14.59
N HIS A 17 9.31 2.94 13.83
CA HIS A 17 9.05 1.99 12.75
C HIS A 17 9.71 2.42 11.44
N ASP A 18 10.55 1.55 10.88
CA ASP A 18 11.06 1.67 9.52
C ASP A 18 10.05 1.06 8.52
N TYR A 19 9.14 1.90 8.01
CA TYR A 19 8.10 1.51 7.06
C TYR A 19 8.58 1.63 5.61
N GLN A 20 8.52 0.51 4.88
CA GLN A 20 8.72 0.48 3.44
C GLN A 20 7.39 0.31 2.70
N VAL A 21 7.25 0.95 1.52
CA VAL A 21 6.09 0.75 0.64
C VAL A 21 6.12 -0.68 0.10
N THR A 22 5.10 -1.47 0.42
CA THR A 22 4.95 -2.84 -0.07
C THR A 22 4.00 -2.95 -1.25
N LYS A 23 3.04 -2.03 -1.37
CA LYS A 23 2.10 -2.00 -2.51
C LYS A 23 1.70 -0.57 -2.82
N ARG A 24 1.62 -0.23 -4.11
CA ARG A 24 1.08 1.03 -4.59
C ARG A 24 -0.32 0.75 -5.16
N VAL A 25 -1.35 0.95 -4.35
CA VAL A 25 -2.75 0.67 -4.70
C VAL A 25 -3.24 1.68 -5.75
N THR A 26 -2.98 2.95 -5.49
CA THR A 26 -3.12 4.04 -6.45
C THR A 26 -1.93 4.98 -6.31
N TYR A 27 -1.97 6.13 -6.99
CA TYR A 27 -0.97 7.18 -6.79
C TYR A 27 -0.95 7.70 -5.33
N HIS A 28 -2.11 7.81 -4.68
CA HIS A 28 -2.26 8.35 -3.33
C HIS A 28 -2.33 7.27 -2.24
N VAL A 29 -2.88 6.10 -2.57
CA VAL A 29 -3.08 5.02 -1.60
C VAL A 29 -1.95 4.00 -1.72
N LYS A 30 -1.23 3.80 -0.62
CA LYS A 30 -0.09 2.87 -0.55
C LYS A 30 -0.23 1.99 0.68
N GLU A 31 0.25 0.76 0.58
CA GLU A 31 0.45 -0.13 1.71
C GLU A 31 1.91 -0.12 2.12
N TYR A 32 2.13 -0.21 3.41
CA TYR A 32 3.43 -0.14 4.03
C TYR A 32 3.62 -1.33 4.96
N THR A 33 4.84 -1.84 5.05
CA THR A 33 5.19 -2.85 6.04
C THR A 33 6.48 -2.45 6.74
N CYS A 34 6.50 -2.55 8.07
CA CYS A 34 7.72 -2.30 8.81
C CYS A 34 8.74 -3.41 8.53
N ARG A 35 9.99 -3.06 8.21
CA ARG A 35 11.05 -4.04 7.92
C ARG A 35 11.33 -4.97 9.10
N HIS A 36 11.22 -4.45 10.32
CA HIS A 36 11.58 -5.14 11.56
C HIS A 36 10.39 -5.89 12.18
N CYS A 37 9.34 -5.19 12.61
CA CYS A 37 8.21 -5.82 13.33
C CYS A 37 7.11 -6.39 12.42
N LYS A 38 7.19 -6.15 11.10
CA LYS A 38 6.20 -6.58 10.09
C LYS A 38 4.79 -6.03 10.29
N THR A 39 4.63 -4.98 11.11
CA THR A 39 3.37 -4.23 11.19
C THR A 39 3.03 -3.64 9.82
N GLN A 40 1.78 -3.81 9.39
CA GLN A 40 1.28 -3.35 8.10
C GLN A 40 0.37 -2.12 8.28
N LEU A 41 0.59 -1.10 7.46
CA LEU A 41 -0.21 0.13 7.41
C LEU A 41 -0.69 0.40 5.99
N THR A 42 -1.68 1.28 5.85
CA THR A 42 -2.16 1.81 4.57
C THR A 42 -2.53 3.28 4.71
N THR A 43 -2.51 4.02 3.61
CA THR A 43 -3.10 5.36 3.54
C THR A 43 -4.63 5.26 3.63
N ASN A 44 -5.26 6.06 4.49
CA ASN A 44 -6.72 6.18 4.58
C ASN A 44 -7.25 7.30 3.66
N SER A 45 -8.58 7.51 3.65
CA SER A 45 -9.24 8.55 2.85
C SER A 45 -8.79 9.98 3.16
N ASN A 46 -8.29 10.21 4.38
CA ASN A 46 -7.85 11.53 4.85
C ASN A 46 -6.35 11.74 4.63
N GLY A 47 -5.65 10.79 3.98
CA GLY A 47 -4.22 10.84 3.72
C GLY A 47 -3.33 10.39 4.88
N SER A 48 -3.90 10.04 6.04
CA SER A 48 -3.14 9.53 7.19
C SER A 48 -2.82 8.05 7.07
N LEU A 49 -1.77 7.60 7.74
CA LEU A 49 -1.47 6.17 7.87
C LEU A 49 -2.36 5.53 8.93
N THR A 50 -2.96 4.39 8.59
CA THR A 50 -3.77 3.57 9.50
C THR A 50 -3.40 2.09 9.35
N LYS A 51 -3.80 1.26 10.30
CA LYS A 51 -3.50 -0.17 10.30
C LYS A 51 -4.14 -0.86 9.08
N LEU A 52 -3.35 -1.68 8.38
CA LEU A 52 -3.87 -2.49 7.28
C LEU A 52 -4.66 -3.69 7.83
N THR A 53 -5.96 -3.47 8.03
CA THR A 53 -6.91 -4.51 8.45
C THR A 53 -7.38 -5.34 7.25
N PRO A 54 -8.00 -6.52 7.46
CA PRO A 54 -8.61 -7.29 6.37
C PRO A 54 -9.59 -6.45 5.54
N LYS A 55 -10.44 -5.66 6.20
CA LYS A 55 -11.36 -4.71 5.54
C LYS A 55 -10.62 -3.72 4.64
N PHE A 56 -9.51 -3.15 5.11
CA PHE A 56 -8.71 -2.24 4.28
C PHE A 56 -8.03 -2.96 3.12
N LYS A 57 -7.62 -4.23 3.26
CA LYS A 57 -7.07 -5.03 2.16
C LYS A 57 -8.10 -5.23 1.05
N GLU A 58 -9.34 -5.55 1.40
CA GLU A 58 -10.44 -5.70 0.44
C GLU A 58 -10.72 -4.39 -0.29
N ILE A 59 -10.84 -3.28 0.45
CA ILE A 59 -11.03 -1.94 -0.12
C ILE A 59 -9.89 -1.61 -1.08
N ASN A 60 -8.64 -1.81 -0.67
CA ASN A 60 -7.47 -1.54 -1.50
C ASN A 60 -7.44 -2.39 -2.77
N ALA A 61 -7.79 -3.68 -2.70
CA ALA A 61 -7.87 -4.54 -3.88
C ALA A 61 -8.91 -4.04 -4.89
N ILE A 62 -10.07 -3.59 -4.42
CA ILE A 62 -11.12 -3.01 -5.26
C ILE A 62 -10.64 -1.69 -5.87
N LEU A 63 -10.05 -0.80 -5.06
CA LEU A 63 -9.52 0.49 -5.53
C LEU A 63 -8.44 0.32 -6.59
N GLU A 64 -7.53 -0.63 -6.41
CA GLU A 64 -6.49 -0.97 -7.39
C GLU A 64 -7.10 -1.40 -8.73
N ARG A 65 -8.09 -2.29 -8.71
CA ARG A 65 -8.80 -2.74 -9.92
C ARG A 65 -9.46 -1.57 -10.66
N ILE A 66 -10.17 -0.70 -9.93
CA ILE A 66 -10.85 0.46 -10.52
C ILE A 66 -9.83 1.45 -11.10
N HIS A 67 -8.77 1.74 -10.35
CA HIS A 67 -7.70 2.64 -10.77
C HIS A 67 -7.02 2.13 -12.04
N ASN A 68 -6.65 0.85 -12.08
CA ASN A 68 -6.02 0.24 -13.24
C ASN A 68 -6.94 0.27 -14.46
N SER A 69 -8.22 -0.08 -14.31
CA SER A 69 -9.20 0.01 -15.40
C SER A 69 -9.31 1.43 -15.95
N ARG A 70 -9.41 2.44 -15.09
CA ARG A 70 -9.45 3.85 -15.51
C ARG A 70 -8.18 4.26 -16.23
N THR A 71 -7.01 3.91 -15.69
CA THR A 71 -5.71 4.25 -16.28
C THR A 71 -5.54 3.63 -17.67
N GLN A 72 -5.94 2.37 -17.87
CA GLN A 72 -5.88 1.74 -19.19
C GLN A 72 -6.81 2.43 -20.20
N ARG A 73 -8.04 2.78 -19.79
CA ARG A 73 -8.97 3.53 -20.65
C ARG A 73 -8.40 4.90 -21.06
N LEU A 74 -7.77 5.61 -20.13
CA LEU A 74 -7.15 6.90 -20.43
C LEU A 74 -5.96 6.76 -21.38
N LYS A 75 -5.11 5.75 -21.20
CA LYS A 75 -4.01 5.44 -22.14
C LYS A 75 -4.54 5.18 -23.55
N ASN A 76 -5.60 4.39 -23.69
CA ASN A 76 -6.19 4.09 -24.99
C ASN A 76 -6.79 5.33 -25.66
N LYS A 77 -7.43 6.23 -24.89
CA LYS A 77 -7.92 7.51 -25.41
C LYS A 77 -6.78 8.40 -25.91
N ASN A 78 -5.73 8.56 -25.11
CA ASN A 78 -4.57 9.37 -25.48
C ASN A 78 -3.88 8.83 -26.74
N LEU A 79 -3.76 7.50 -26.87
CA LEU A 79 -3.22 6.87 -28.07
C LEU A 79 -4.09 7.19 -29.30
N SER A 80 -5.41 7.04 -29.19
CA SER A 80 -6.33 7.39 -30.28
C SER A 80 -6.23 8.86 -30.68
N SER A 81 -6.09 9.78 -29.72
CA SER A 81 -5.97 11.22 -29.99
C SER A 81 -4.62 11.62 -30.58
N SER A 82 -3.56 10.80 -30.44
CA SER A 82 -2.25 11.06 -31.02
C SER A 82 -2.08 10.50 -32.44
N ILE A 83 -3.01 9.67 -32.89
CA ILE A 83 -3.01 9.06 -34.23
C ILE A 83 -3.71 9.95 -35.26
N TYR A 84 -4.59 10.86 -34.80
CA TYR A 84 -5.19 11.93 -35.59
C TYR A 84 -4.42 13.24 -35.38
#